data_AF-A0AAV3IWM9-F1
#
_entry.id   AF-A0AAV3IWM9-F1
#
_cell.length_a   1.000
_cell.length_b   1.000
_cell.length_c   1.000
_cell.angle_alpha   90.00
_cell.angle_beta   90.00
_cell.angle_gamma   90.00
#
_symmetry.space_group_name_H-M   'P 1'
#
loop_
_entity.id
_entity.type
_entity.pdbx_description
1 polymer ?
#
loop_
_entity_poly.entity_id
_entity_poly.type
_entity_poly.pdbx_seq_one_letter_code
_entity_poly.pdbx_strand_id
1 'polypeptide(L)'
;MPHQERERLYVKPTGWRQKFYNDEPLYNRAHLIAYQFSGENNNLKNLMTGTASLNDPGMNDHEKEIGNYIRKTNHHVRYRVTPFFKGEELVARGVQMEAQSIEDDQISFNLFIYNVQDGIKIDYQNGYSQKE
;
A
#
# COMPACT_ATOMS: atom_id res chain seq x y z
N MET A 1 12.73 6.12 -11.63
CA MET A 1 12.94 5.34 -10.39
C MET A 1 14.03 6.03 -9.55
N PRO A 2 13.95 6.03 -8.21
CA PRO A 2 14.87 6.78 -7.37
C PRO A 2 16.28 6.16 -7.36
N HIS A 3 17.27 7.00 -7.11
CA HIS A 3 18.68 6.61 -6.97
C HIS A 3 19.18 6.61 -5.52
N GLN A 4 18.41 7.19 -4.60
CA GLN A 4 18.75 7.25 -3.17
C GLN A 4 18.30 5.99 -2.44
N GLU A 5 18.97 5.67 -1.34
CA GLU A 5 18.56 4.55 -0.47
C GLU A 5 17.31 4.90 0.34
N ARG A 6 16.48 3.88 0.59
CA ARG A 6 15.27 4.04 1.38
C ARG A 6 15.62 4.30 2.84
N GLU A 7 14.95 5.26 3.45
CA GLU A 7 15.12 5.59 4.86
C GLU A 7 14.07 4.88 5.73
N ARG A 8 14.32 4.88 7.04
CA ARG A 8 13.36 4.37 8.01
C ARG A 8 12.10 5.23 8.01
N LEU A 9 10.94 4.57 7.91
CA LEU A 9 9.65 5.22 8.05
C LEU A 9 9.25 5.35 9.53
N TYR A 10 8.85 6.55 9.96
CA TYR A 10 8.49 6.82 11.36
C TYR A 10 7.14 7.54 11.53
N VAL A 11 6.62 8.22 10.51
CA VAL A 11 5.32 8.90 10.59
C VAL A 11 4.19 7.95 10.95
N LYS A 12 3.14 8.44 11.62
CA LYS A 12 1.98 7.64 12.01
C LYS A 12 0.77 8.17 11.25
N PRO A 13 0.27 7.46 10.22
CA PRO A 13 -0.93 7.87 9.49
C PRO A 13 -2.19 7.85 10.35
N THR A 14 -3.31 8.24 9.77
CA THR A 14 -4.62 8.19 10.44
C THR A 14 -4.94 6.78 10.93
N GLY A 15 -5.60 6.69 12.09
CA GLY A 15 -5.98 5.41 12.68
C GLY A 15 -4.81 4.54 13.15
N TRP A 16 -3.58 5.06 13.20
CA TRP A 16 -2.42 4.27 13.62
C TRP A 16 -2.52 3.81 15.09
N ARG A 17 -2.88 2.55 15.31
CA ARG A 17 -2.92 1.89 16.63
C ARG A 17 -2.25 0.53 16.56
N GLN A 18 -0.93 0.52 16.70
CA GLN A 18 -0.14 -0.68 16.48
C GLN A 18 -0.38 -1.78 17.52
N LYS A 19 -0.50 -3.02 17.06
CA LYS A 19 -0.45 -4.26 17.85
C LYS A 19 0.44 -5.29 17.16
N PHE A 20 0.88 -6.26 17.94
CA PHE A 20 1.65 -7.40 17.46
C PHE A 20 0.81 -8.67 17.63
N TYR A 21 0.84 -9.54 16.63
CA TYR A 21 0.18 -10.83 16.65
C TYR A 21 1.20 -11.88 16.20
N ASN A 22 1.48 -12.85 17.06
CA ASN A 22 2.55 -13.85 16.85
C ASN A 22 3.90 -13.17 16.54
N ASP A 23 4.25 -12.17 17.35
CA ASP A 23 5.46 -11.34 17.24
C ASP A 23 5.62 -10.52 15.95
N GLU A 24 4.61 -10.53 15.06
CA GLU A 24 4.59 -9.73 13.84
C GLU A 24 3.73 -8.46 13.99
N PRO A 25 4.17 -7.32 13.44
CA PRO A 25 3.41 -6.08 13.44
C PRO A 25 2.14 -6.20 12.58
N LEU A 26 0.98 -5.76 13.11
CA LEU A 26 -0.25 -5.70 12.30
C LEU A 26 -0.15 -4.64 11.20
N TYR A 27 0.17 -3.40 11.58
CA TYR A 27 0.15 -2.27 10.65
C TYR A 27 1.53 -1.93 10.13
N ASN A 28 1.57 -1.76 8.82
CA ASN A 28 2.65 -1.15 8.07
C ASN A 28 2.27 0.29 7.68
N ARG A 29 3.31 1.10 7.45
CA ARG A 29 3.18 2.40 6.78
C ARG A 29 3.13 2.11 5.29
N ALA A 30 1.94 1.75 4.80
CA ALA A 30 1.75 1.35 3.43
C ALA A 30 1.83 2.59 2.53
N HIS A 31 2.71 2.52 1.54
CA HIS A 31 2.83 3.54 0.50
C HIS A 31 1.65 3.43 -0.47
N LEU A 32 1.08 4.56 -0.88
CA LEU A 32 0.13 4.58 -2.01
C LEU A 32 0.90 4.49 -3.33
N ILE A 33 1.99 5.26 -3.45
CA ILE A 33 2.97 5.17 -4.53
C ILE A 33 4.28 4.64 -3.96
N ALA A 34 4.59 3.38 -4.26
CA ALA A 34 5.78 2.67 -3.82
C ALA A 34 7.05 3.53 -3.82
N TYR A 35 7.92 3.33 -2.83
CA TYR A 35 9.23 3.98 -2.79
C TYR A 35 10.00 3.81 -4.11
N GLN A 36 9.99 2.61 -4.71
CA GLN A 36 10.69 2.34 -5.97
C GLN A 36 10.20 3.18 -7.16
N PHE A 37 9.04 3.83 -7.06
CA PHE A 37 8.51 4.73 -8.07
C PHE A 37 8.70 6.21 -7.69
N SER A 38 8.37 6.56 -6.45
CA SER A 38 8.33 7.96 -5.97
C SER A 38 9.62 8.46 -5.35
N GLY A 39 10.42 7.57 -4.74
CA GLY A 39 11.53 7.94 -3.86
C GLY A 39 11.11 8.58 -2.53
N GLU A 40 9.82 8.59 -2.20
CA GLU A 40 9.32 9.27 -1.01
C GLU A 40 9.36 8.36 0.21
N ASN A 41 10.00 8.80 1.30
CA ASN A 41 10.02 8.06 2.57
C ASN A 41 8.83 8.47 3.45
N ASN A 42 8.94 9.60 4.17
CA ASN A 42 8.02 9.98 5.24
C ASN A 42 6.96 11.02 4.80
N ASN A 43 6.48 10.95 3.54
CA ASN A 43 5.41 11.82 3.06
C ASN A 43 4.05 11.35 3.61
N LEU A 44 3.47 12.10 4.56
CA LEU A 44 2.17 11.79 5.15
C LEU A 44 1.02 11.73 4.13
N LYS A 45 1.16 12.37 2.97
CA LYS A 45 0.14 12.30 1.89
C LYS A 45 0.24 11.01 1.08
N ASN A 46 1.33 10.27 1.20
CA ASN A 46 1.62 9.05 0.45
C ASN A 46 1.68 7.80 1.35
N LEU A 47 1.37 7.94 2.65
CA LEU A 47 1.40 6.85 3.61
C LEU A 47 0.05 6.69 4.31
N MET A 48 -0.44 5.45 4.38
CA MET A 48 -1.64 5.08 5.11
C MET A 48 -1.38 3.94 6.09
N THR A 49 -2.29 3.79 7.06
CA THR A 49 -2.31 2.61 7.94
C THR A 49 -2.85 1.42 7.13
N GLY A 50 -1.95 0.49 6.76
CA GLY A 50 -2.28 -0.73 6.02
C GLY A 50 -1.86 -1.97 6.80
N THR A 51 -2.59 -3.08 6.70
CA THR A 51 -2.18 -4.36 7.28
C THR A 51 -0.92 -4.88 6.61
N ALA A 52 -0.22 -5.81 7.29
CA ALA A 52 0.92 -6.51 6.71
C ALA A 52 0.53 -7.17 5.38
N SER A 53 -0.59 -7.89 5.33
CA SER A 53 -1.10 -8.55 4.11
C SER A 53 -1.54 -7.62 2.98
N LEU A 54 -2.13 -6.45 3.27
CA LEU A 54 -2.41 -5.45 2.23
C LEU A 54 -1.11 -4.91 1.65
N ASN A 55 -0.14 -4.62 2.51
CA ASN A 55 1.15 -4.09 2.07
C ASN A 55 1.95 -5.13 1.26
N ASP A 56 2.06 -6.35 1.76
CA ASP A 56 2.77 -7.48 1.14
C ASP A 56 2.09 -8.81 1.51
N PRO A 57 1.64 -9.62 0.54
CA PRO A 57 1.85 -9.49 -0.90
C PRO A 57 0.93 -8.50 -1.62
N GLY A 58 -0.17 -8.04 -0.98
CA GLY A 58 -1.31 -7.40 -1.65
C GLY A 58 -0.95 -6.33 -2.69
N MET A 59 -0.29 -5.25 -2.28
CA MET A 59 0.17 -4.19 -3.19
C MET A 59 1.53 -4.54 -3.83
N ASN A 60 2.46 -5.05 -3.02
CA ASN A 60 3.86 -5.22 -3.42
C ASN A 60 4.05 -6.13 -4.64
N ASP A 61 3.22 -7.16 -4.83
CA ASP A 61 3.35 -8.05 -5.98
C ASP A 61 3.07 -7.33 -7.31
N HIS A 62 2.02 -6.52 -7.36
CA HIS A 62 1.70 -5.68 -8.52
C HIS A 62 2.73 -4.55 -8.72
N GLU A 63 3.25 -3.96 -7.63
CA GLU A 63 4.33 -2.97 -7.71
C GLU A 63 5.63 -3.59 -8.24
N LYS A 64 5.98 -4.83 -7.87
CA LYS A 64 7.13 -5.55 -8.43
C LYS A 64 6.94 -5.83 -9.91
N GLU A 65 5.74 -6.23 -10.33
CA GLU A 65 5.42 -6.46 -11.73
C GLU A 65 5.64 -5.20 -12.58
N ILE A 66 5.04 -4.08 -12.18
CA ILE A 66 5.22 -2.77 -12.83
C ILE A 66 6.71 -2.37 -12.83
N GLY A 67 7.38 -2.51 -11.69
CA GLY A 67 8.79 -2.14 -11.57
C GLY A 67 9.70 -2.96 -12.48
N ASN A 68 9.44 -4.27 -12.60
CA ASN A 68 10.17 -5.14 -13.50
C ASN A 68 9.91 -4.80 -14.97
N TYR A 69 8.65 -4.51 -15.32
CA TYR A 69 8.27 -4.08 -16.66
C TYR A 69 9.03 -2.81 -17.07
N ILE A 70 8.99 -1.75 -16.24
CA ILE A 70 9.68 -0.48 -16.52
C ILE A 70 11.19 -0.70 -16.70
N ARG A 71 11.83 -1.50 -15.83
CA ARG A 71 13.29 -1.74 -15.93
C ARG A 71 13.70 -2.51 -17.18
N LYS A 72 12.87 -3.47 -17.63
CA LYS A 72 13.17 -4.32 -18.78
C LYS A 72 12.95 -3.62 -20.12
N THR A 73 11.91 -2.78 -20.19
CA THR A 73 11.44 -2.20 -21.46
C THR A 73 11.82 -0.73 -21.61
N ASN A 74 12.07 -0.03 -20.50
CA ASN A 74 12.15 1.42 -20.45
C ASN A 74 10.87 2.13 -20.92
N HIS A 75 9.72 1.42 -20.89
CA HIS A 75 8.39 1.95 -21.16
C HIS A 75 7.79 2.70 -19.96
N HIS A 76 6.65 3.34 -20.18
CA HIS A 76 5.92 4.10 -19.17
C HIS A 76 4.64 3.37 -18.74
N VAL A 77 4.24 3.61 -17.49
CA VAL A 77 3.00 3.09 -16.90
C VAL A 77 2.23 4.23 -16.26
N ARG A 78 0.97 4.42 -16.66
CA ARG A 78 0.02 5.26 -15.93
C ARG A 78 -0.46 4.48 -14.71
N TYR A 79 -0.26 5.05 -13.53
CA TYR A 79 -0.50 4.37 -12.26
C TYR A 79 -1.31 5.24 -11.31
N ARG A 80 -2.30 4.66 -10.62
CA ARG A 80 -3.13 5.34 -9.62
C ARG A 80 -3.48 4.39 -8.48
N VAL A 81 -3.40 4.90 -7.25
CA VAL A 81 -3.88 4.20 -6.06
C VAL A 81 -4.83 5.11 -5.29
N THR A 82 -6.04 4.62 -5.03
CA THR A 82 -7.10 5.36 -4.34
C THR A 82 -7.52 4.58 -3.08
N PRO A 83 -7.18 5.06 -1.87
CA PRO A 83 -7.66 4.44 -0.65
C PRO A 83 -9.16 4.68 -0.48
N PHE A 84 -9.89 3.64 -0.06
CA PHE A 84 -11.33 3.71 0.17
C PHE A 84 -11.65 3.75 1.67
N PHE A 85 -12.19 4.87 2.14
CA PHE A 85 -12.71 5.06 3.50
C PHE A 85 -14.23 5.06 3.47
N LYS A 86 -14.88 4.40 4.44
CA LYS A 86 -16.34 4.46 4.57
C LYS A 86 -16.72 5.53 5.59
N GLY A 87 -17.31 6.63 5.13
CA GLY A 87 -17.68 7.75 6.01
C GLY A 87 -16.46 8.37 6.68
N GLU A 88 -16.52 8.56 7.99
CA GLU A 88 -15.47 9.21 8.80
C GLU A 88 -14.42 8.21 9.34
N GLU A 89 -14.25 7.06 8.70
CA GLU A 89 -13.26 6.06 9.12
C GLU A 89 -11.84 6.62 9.04
N LEU A 90 -11.00 6.25 10.02
CA LEU A 90 -9.60 6.67 10.07
C LEU A 90 -8.65 5.66 9.39
N VAL A 91 -9.12 4.44 9.13
CA VAL A 91 -8.38 3.39 8.41
C VAL A 91 -9.18 3.01 7.17
N ALA A 92 -8.51 2.99 6.01
CA ALA A 92 -9.17 2.61 4.77
C ALA A 92 -9.57 1.13 4.79
N ARG A 93 -10.68 0.77 4.15
CA ARG A 93 -11.12 -0.63 3.96
C ARG A 93 -10.27 -1.38 2.95
N GLY A 94 -9.48 -0.66 2.16
CA GLY A 94 -8.65 -1.18 1.09
C GLY A 94 -8.21 -0.06 0.18
N VAL A 95 -7.57 -0.44 -0.93
CA VAL A 95 -7.17 0.46 -2.00
C VAL A 95 -7.67 -0.05 -3.34
N GLN A 96 -8.14 0.87 -4.19
CA GLN A 96 -8.23 0.59 -5.62
C GLN A 96 -6.88 0.89 -6.25
N MET A 97 -6.31 -0.09 -6.94
CA MET A 97 -5.02 0.00 -7.62
C MET A 97 -5.26 -0.15 -9.12
N GLU A 98 -4.75 0.79 -9.91
CA GLU A 98 -4.94 0.86 -11.35
C GLU A 98 -3.61 1.10 -12.05
N ALA A 99 -3.32 0.30 -13.08
CA ALA A 99 -2.13 0.46 -13.90
C ALA A 99 -2.42 0.16 -15.37
N GLN A 100 -1.81 0.94 -16.27
CA GLN A 100 -1.86 0.72 -17.71
C GLN A 100 -0.52 1.15 -18.34
N SER A 101 0.15 0.26 -19.07
CA SER A 101 1.31 0.62 -19.91
C SER A 101 0.88 1.52 -21.08
N ILE A 102 1.77 2.44 -21.49
CA ILE A 102 1.45 3.45 -22.52
C ILE A 102 1.82 2.96 -23.92
N GLU A 103 2.99 2.35 -24.06
CA GLU A 103 3.55 1.92 -25.34
C GLU A 103 2.95 0.59 -25.83
N ASP A 104 2.46 -0.23 -24.91
CA ASP A 104 1.81 -1.52 -25.16
C ASP A 104 0.77 -1.82 -24.07
N ASP A 105 0.15 -3.00 -24.13
CA ASP A 105 -0.87 -3.46 -23.17
C ASP A 105 -0.37 -4.58 -22.25
N GLN A 106 0.96 -4.69 -21.99
CA GLN A 106 1.51 -5.73 -21.11
C GLN A 106 1.14 -5.52 -19.64
N ILE A 107 0.96 -4.28 -19.21
CA ILE A 107 0.43 -3.94 -17.89
C ILE A 107 -0.98 -3.38 -18.08
N SER A 108 -1.99 -4.09 -17.58
CA SER A 108 -3.36 -3.57 -17.54
C SER A 108 -4.13 -4.22 -16.39
N PHE A 109 -4.44 -3.44 -15.36
CA PHE A 109 -5.30 -3.90 -14.28
C PHE A 109 -6.07 -2.76 -13.60
N ASN A 110 -7.20 -3.14 -13.01
CA ASN A 110 -8.00 -2.33 -12.09
C ASN A 110 -8.57 -3.28 -11.04
N LEU A 111 -8.04 -3.21 -9.82
CA LEU A 111 -8.33 -4.16 -8.76
C LEU A 111 -8.52 -3.47 -7.40
N PHE A 112 -9.16 -4.16 -6.48
CA PHE A 112 -9.33 -3.70 -5.11
C PHE A 112 -8.61 -4.64 -4.14
N ILE A 113 -7.68 -4.10 -3.35
CA ILE A 113 -6.92 -4.84 -2.34
C ILE A 113 -7.50 -4.49 -0.97
N TYR A 114 -8.06 -5.48 -0.29
CA TYR A 114 -8.69 -5.29 1.02
C TYR A 114 -7.66 -5.08 2.12
N ASN A 115 -7.94 -4.13 3.03
CA ASN A 115 -7.11 -3.83 4.20
C ASN A 115 -7.48 -4.74 5.37
N VAL A 116 -7.29 -6.04 5.17
CA VAL A 116 -7.64 -7.11 6.12
C VAL A 116 -6.39 -7.86 6.51
N GLN A 117 -6.43 -8.58 7.64
CA GLN A 117 -5.38 -9.51 8.06
C GLN A 117 -6.07 -10.77 8.58
N ASP A 118 -5.60 -11.94 8.14
CA ASP A 118 -6.24 -13.21 8.49
C ASP A 118 -6.30 -13.42 10.01
N GLY A 119 -7.48 -13.81 10.50
CA GLY A 119 -7.77 -13.99 11.93
C GLY A 119 -7.77 -12.71 12.78
N ILE A 120 -7.76 -11.51 12.17
CA ILE A 120 -7.76 -10.22 12.88
C ILE A 120 -8.96 -9.37 12.47
N LYS A 121 -9.79 -9.01 13.45
CA LYS A 121 -10.86 -8.04 13.29
C LYS A 121 -10.33 -6.63 13.51
N ILE A 122 -10.55 -5.75 12.54
CA ILE A 122 -10.17 -4.33 12.59
C ILE A 122 -11.41 -3.44 12.78
N ASP A 123 -11.32 -2.52 13.73
CA ASP A 123 -12.22 -1.37 13.84
C ASP A 123 -11.66 -0.22 13.00
N TYR A 124 -12.20 -0.07 11.79
CA TYR A 124 -11.75 0.93 10.82
C TYR A 124 -12.04 2.37 11.25
N GLN A 125 -12.93 2.57 12.24
CA GLN A 125 -13.24 3.90 12.75
C GLN A 125 -12.05 4.53 13.48
N ASN A 126 -11.22 3.71 14.14
CA ASN A 126 -10.13 4.21 14.98
C ASN A 126 -8.82 3.40 14.89
N GLY A 127 -8.82 2.29 14.16
CA GLY A 127 -7.69 1.38 13.96
C GLY A 127 -7.44 0.38 15.08
N TYR A 128 -8.31 0.29 16.10
CA TYR A 128 -8.25 -0.79 17.08
C TYR A 128 -8.39 -2.15 16.40
N SER A 129 -7.74 -3.17 16.95
CA SER A 129 -7.79 -4.52 16.43
C SER A 129 -7.81 -5.58 17.53
N GLN A 130 -8.36 -6.74 17.23
CA GLN A 130 -8.39 -7.92 18.09
C GLN A 130 -8.35 -9.20 17.25
N LYS A 131 -7.95 -10.31 17.87
CA LYS A 131 -8.11 -11.62 17.22
C LYS A 131 -9.62 -11.88 17.04
N GLU A 132 -9.96 -12.54 15.94
CA GLU A 132 -11.29 -13.10 15.72
C GLU A 132 -11.61 -14.23 16.70
#